data_AF-A0A7J2U6N1-F1
#
_entry.id   AF-A0A7J2U6N1-F1
#
_cell.length_a   1.000
_cell.length_b   1.000
_cell.length_c   1.000
_cell.angle_alpha   90.00
_cell.angle_beta   90.00
_cell.angle_gamma   90.00
#
_symmetry.space_group_name_H-M   'P 1'
#
loop_
_entity.id
_entity.type
_entity.pdbx_description
1 polymer ?
#
loop_
_entity_poly.entity_id
_entity_poly.type
_entity_poly.pdbx_seq_one_letter_code
_entity_poly.pdbx_strand_id
1 'polypeptide(L)'
;MRGFQKIQRPHILGCPWGEPSTALHPSQGISSRCMVDLVVVGSVAVSIYGERLGKGEGYSELEYSILREFNKVSEETPITTTIHDTQVVNLHIPLEPWDFTIDYIFTPTKSIKREGEKKRPPELLWQHLDREKIEGIPLLREMLSRKSSGDK
;
A
#
# COMPACT_ATOMS: atom_id res chain seq x y z
N MET A 1 -12.12 9.01 -4.63
CA MET A 1 -11.24 7.89 -5.00
C MET A 1 -11.85 6.60 -4.49
N ARG A 2 -11.87 5.53 -5.31
CA ARG A 2 -12.21 4.18 -4.83
C ARG A 2 -10.88 3.57 -4.37
N GLY A 3 -10.68 3.37 -3.07
CA GLY A 3 -9.49 2.69 -2.52
C GLY A 3 -9.45 1.22 -2.92
N PHE A 4 -8.51 0.44 -2.38
CA PHE A 4 -8.38 -1.00 -2.66
C PHE A 4 -9.74 -1.72 -2.67
N GLN A 5 -10.14 -2.18 -3.85
CA GLN A 5 -11.30 -3.05 -4.03
C GLN A 5 -10.79 -4.46 -4.27
N LYS A 6 -11.29 -5.42 -3.49
CA LYS A 6 -11.08 -6.83 -3.80
C LYS A 6 -11.77 -7.13 -5.13
N ILE A 7 -10.99 -7.27 -6.21
CA ILE A 7 -11.51 -7.72 -7.49
C ILE A 7 -11.58 -9.25 -7.43
N GLN A 8 -12.73 -9.81 -7.03
CA GLN A 8 -12.98 -11.24 -7.16
C GLN A 8 -13.37 -11.54 -8.62
N ARG A 9 -12.49 -12.20 -9.36
CA ARG A 9 -12.89 -12.90 -10.60
C ARG A 9 -13.38 -14.30 -10.22
N PRO A 10 -14.54 -14.77 -10.71
CA PRO A 10 -15.14 -16.04 -10.29
C PRO A 10 -14.33 -17.31 -10.62
N HIS A 11 -13.20 -17.22 -11.33
CA HIS A 11 -12.48 -18.38 -11.88
C HIS A 11 -10.98 -18.47 -11.56
N ILE A 12 -10.42 -17.60 -10.69
CA ILE A 12 -9.01 -17.72 -10.29
C ILE A 12 -8.97 -18.33 -8.87
N LEU A 13 -8.72 -19.64 -8.85
CA LEU A 13 -8.58 -20.47 -7.66
C LEU A 13 -7.33 -20.06 -6.86
N GLY A 14 -7.51 -19.78 -5.57
CA GLY A 14 -6.42 -19.45 -4.64
C GLY A 14 -6.87 -19.16 -3.22
N CYS A 15 -8.16 -18.83 -3.00
CA CYS A 15 -8.75 -18.85 -1.65
C CYS A 15 -9.36 -20.23 -1.39
N PRO A 16 -9.02 -20.93 -0.28
CA PRO A 16 -9.71 -22.15 0.10
C PRO A 16 -11.17 -21.81 0.42
N TRP A 17 -12.07 -22.43 -0.32
CA TRP A 17 -13.50 -22.18 -0.28
C TRP A 17 -14.11 -22.51 1.09
N GLY A 18 -14.78 -21.52 1.67
CA GLY A 18 -15.69 -21.66 2.80
C GLY A 18 -16.78 -20.61 2.69
N GLU A 19 -17.86 -21.01 2.03
CA GLU A 19 -19.14 -20.33 1.76
C GLU A 19 -19.22 -19.26 0.65
N PRO A 20 -20.30 -19.28 -0.17
CA PRO A 20 -20.56 -18.29 -1.20
C PRO A 20 -21.01 -16.99 -0.51
N SER A 21 -20.08 -16.05 -0.29
CA SER A 21 -20.51 -14.71 0.12
C SER A 21 -21.22 -14.07 -1.07
N THR A 22 -22.54 -13.90 -0.95
CA THR A 22 -23.31 -12.88 -1.64
C THR A 22 -22.46 -11.63 -1.85
N ALA A 23 -22.49 -11.09 -3.07
CA ALA A 23 -21.76 -9.90 -3.51
C ALA A 23 -21.44 -8.95 -2.34
N LEU A 24 -20.14 -8.83 -2.02
CA LEU A 24 -19.66 -8.05 -0.88
C LEU A 24 -20.28 -6.65 -0.92
N HIS A 25 -21.02 -6.31 0.14
CA HIS A 25 -21.47 -4.95 0.37
C HIS A 25 -20.23 -4.03 0.49
N PRO A 26 -20.23 -2.82 -0.08
CA PRO A 26 -19.07 -1.92 -0.12
C PRO A 26 -18.41 -1.63 1.24
N SER A 27 -19.11 -1.89 2.34
CA SER A 27 -18.65 -1.68 3.71
C SER A 27 -17.72 -2.76 4.28
N GLN A 28 -17.51 -3.90 3.59
CA GLN A 28 -16.69 -5.02 4.13
C GLN A 28 -15.25 -5.10 3.59
N GLY A 29 -14.80 -4.14 2.77
CA GLY A 29 -13.56 -4.25 2.00
C GLY A 29 -12.29 -4.54 2.82
N ILE A 30 -12.07 -3.81 3.92
CA ILE A 30 -10.86 -3.95 4.77
C ILE A 30 -11.10 -4.88 5.96
N SER A 31 -12.35 -5.11 6.37
CA SER A 31 -12.70 -5.95 7.52
C SER A 31 -12.61 -7.46 7.24
N SER A 32 -12.40 -7.88 5.99
CA SER A 32 -12.30 -9.31 5.63
C SER A 32 -11.05 -9.96 6.24
N ARG A 33 -11.08 -11.27 6.54
CA ARG A 33 -9.90 -12.01 7.05
C ARG A 33 -8.76 -12.20 6.04
N CYS A 34 -8.91 -11.69 4.81
CA CYS A 34 -7.90 -11.85 3.76
C CYS A 34 -6.69 -10.95 4.04
N MET A 35 -5.50 -11.53 3.94
CA MET A 35 -4.23 -10.80 3.99
C MET A 35 -3.85 -10.35 2.58
N VAL A 36 -2.97 -9.35 2.49
CA VAL A 36 -2.37 -8.91 1.23
C VAL A 36 -0.99 -9.58 1.11
N ASP A 37 -0.86 -10.47 0.14
CA ASP A 37 0.39 -11.21 -0.12
C ASP A 37 1.39 -10.42 -0.95
N LEU A 38 0.94 -9.39 -1.69
CA LEU A 38 1.77 -8.56 -2.55
C LEU A 38 1.15 -7.17 -2.71
N VAL A 39 1.97 -6.13 -2.56
CA VAL A 39 1.60 -4.76 -2.90
C VAL A 39 2.25 -4.39 -4.23
N VAL A 40 1.44 -4.03 -5.23
CA VAL A 40 1.92 -3.46 -6.50
C VAL A 40 1.61 -1.98 -6.51
N VAL A 41 2.64 -1.14 -6.61
CA VAL A 41 2.52 0.32 -6.57
C VAL A 41 3.05 0.95 -7.85
N GLY A 42 2.38 2.00 -8.32
CA GLY A 42 2.83 2.81 -9.45
C GLY A 42 3.97 3.76 -9.05
N SER A 43 4.88 4.05 -9.99
CA SER A 43 6.05 4.89 -9.75
C SER A 43 6.27 5.85 -10.92
N VAL A 44 6.74 7.07 -10.64
CA VAL A 44 7.26 8.00 -11.65
C VAL A 44 8.73 7.68 -11.94
N ALA A 45 9.51 7.40 -10.90
CA ALA A 45 10.87 6.89 -11.00
C ALA A 45 11.15 5.95 -9.82
N VAL A 46 12.10 5.03 -10.00
CA VAL A 46 12.56 4.14 -8.93
C VAL A 46 14.08 3.98 -8.99
N SER A 47 14.71 4.06 -7.84
CA SER A 47 16.14 3.82 -7.66
C SER A 47 16.41 2.32 -7.59
N ILE A 48 17.57 1.86 -8.10
CA ILE A 48 18.01 0.46 -7.88
C ILE A 48 18.18 0.11 -6.39
N TYR A 49 18.28 1.11 -5.52
CA TYR A 49 18.31 0.96 -4.07
C TYR A 49 16.92 0.75 -3.45
N GLY A 50 15.85 0.84 -4.25
CA GLY A 50 14.46 0.62 -3.85
C GLY A 50 13.71 1.90 -3.46
N GLU A 51 14.37 3.05 -3.39
CA GLU A 51 13.68 4.32 -3.17
C GLU A 51 12.79 4.67 -4.37
N ARG A 52 11.66 5.33 -4.12
CA ARG A 52 10.63 5.55 -5.14
C ARG A 52 10.19 7.01 -5.16
N LEU A 53 10.04 7.55 -6.35
CA LEU A 53 9.34 8.80 -6.57
C LEU A 53 7.92 8.51 -7.08
N GLY A 54 6.91 8.87 -6.28
CA GLY A 54 5.51 8.81 -6.68
C GLY A 54 5.05 10.06 -7.44
N LYS A 55 3.73 10.19 -7.62
CA LYS A 55 3.13 11.41 -8.21
C LYS A 55 3.25 12.64 -7.29
N GLY A 56 3.49 12.44 -6.00
CA GLY A 56 3.68 13.51 -4.99
C GLY A 56 2.56 13.63 -3.96
N GLU A 57 1.39 13.03 -4.19
CA GLU A 57 0.22 13.19 -3.31
C GLU A 57 0.26 12.33 -2.02
N GLY A 58 1.16 11.34 -1.95
CA GLY A 58 1.31 10.45 -0.79
C GLY A 58 0.19 9.42 -0.60
N TYR A 59 -0.67 9.19 -1.60
CA TYR A 59 -1.78 8.22 -1.47
C TYR A 59 -1.28 6.78 -1.30
N SER A 60 -0.21 6.38 -1.96
CA SER A 60 0.32 5.01 -1.84
C SER A 60 0.79 4.71 -0.42
N GLU A 61 1.49 5.66 0.19
CA GLU A 61 1.96 5.60 1.58
C GLU A 61 0.77 5.58 2.55
N LEU A 62 -0.21 6.44 2.32
CA LEU A 62 -1.45 6.47 3.11
C LEU A 62 -2.20 5.13 3.06
N GLU A 63 -2.41 4.57 1.86
CA GLU A 63 -3.12 3.31 1.72
C GLU A 63 -2.34 2.13 2.34
N TYR A 64 -1.01 2.10 2.18
CA TYR A 64 -0.15 1.11 2.85
C TYR A 64 -0.26 1.22 4.38
N SER A 65 -0.17 2.43 4.94
CA SER A 65 -0.29 2.66 6.37
C SER A 65 -1.68 2.32 6.93
N ILE A 66 -2.76 2.55 6.17
CA ILE A 66 -4.10 2.06 6.54
C ILE A 66 -4.09 0.53 6.60
N LEU A 67 -3.54 -0.14 5.59
CA LEU A 67 -3.44 -1.61 5.60
C LEU A 67 -2.59 -2.12 6.77
N ARG A 68 -1.56 -1.39 7.20
CA ARG A 68 -0.77 -1.68 8.41
C ARG A 68 -1.62 -1.60 9.67
N GLU A 69 -2.38 -0.53 9.86
CA GLU A 69 -3.29 -0.34 11.00
C GLU A 69 -4.32 -1.47 11.12
N PHE A 70 -4.79 -2.01 9.99
CA PHE A 70 -5.72 -3.15 9.95
C PHE A 70 -5.04 -4.52 9.93
N ASN A 71 -3.72 -4.59 10.14
CA ASN A 71 -2.92 -5.82 10.10
C ASN A 71 -3.11 -6.63 8.81
N LYS A 72 -3.27 -5.95 7.67
CA LYS A 72 -3.45 -6.59 6.35
C LYS A 72 -2.16 -6.76 5.57
N VAL A 73 -1.17 -5.95 5.89
CA VAL A 73 0.21 -6.06 5.38
C VAL A 73 1.16 -6.10 6.57
N SER A 74 2.25 -6.84 6.45
CA SER A 74 3.33 -6.89 7.43
C SER A 74 4.60 -6.28 6.85
N GLU A 75 5.69 -6.24 7.63
CA GLU A 75 6.96 -5.77 7.09
C GLU A 75 7.45 -6.73 6.00
N GLU A 76 7.06 -8.00 6.10
CA GLU A 76 7.40 -9.07 5.18
C GLU A 76 6.54 -9.11 3.92
N THR A 77 5.44 -8.34 3.86
CA THR A 77 4.67 -8.23 2.62
C THR A 77 5.55 -7.57 1.54
N PRO A 78 5.84 -8.28 0.42
CA PRO A 78 6.65 -7.73 -0.64
C PRO A 78 5.95 -6.55 -1.31
N ILE A 79 6.73 -5.52 -1.64
CA ILE A 79 6.28 -4.37 -2.41
C ILE A 79 7.00 -4.34 -3.75
N THR A 80 6.26 -4.26 -4.84
CA THR A 80 6.80 -4.26 -6.19
C THR A 80 6.25 -3.11 -7.04
N THR A 81 6.98 -2.77 -8.09
CA THR A 81 6.52 -1.82 -9.11
C THR A 81 6.75 -2.39 -10.51
N THR A 82 5.89 -1.97 -11.43
CA THR A 82 6.10 -2.14 -12.87
C THR A 82 6.39 -0.76 -13.45
N ILE A 83 7.49 -0.63 -14.19
CA ILE A 83 7.99 0.67 -14.63
C ILE A 83 8.78 0.53 -15.94
N HIS A 84 8.88 1.58 -16.74
CA HIS A 84 9.71 1.53 -17.95
C HIS A 84 11.21 1.62 -17.60
N ASP A 85 12.09 1.04 -18.43
CA ASP A 85 13.54 1.00 -18.18
C ASP A 85 14.15 2.39 -17.95
N THR A 86 13.66 3.42 -18.65
CA THR A 86 14.13 4.81 -18.53
C THR A 86 13.77 5.49 -17.21
N GLN A 87 12.83 4.91 -16.46
CA GLN A 87 12.40 5.44 -15.15
C GLN A 87 13.14 4.76 -14.00
N VAL A 88 14.01 3.79 -14.30
CA VAL A 88 14.92 3.19 -13.31
C VAL A 88 16.20 4.00 -13.27
N VAL A 89 16.58 4.48 -12.08
CA VAL A 89 17.74 5.36 -11.88
C VAL A 89 18.77 4.72 -10.95
N ASN A 90 20.04 5.05 -11.15
CA ASN A 90 21.13 4.69 -10.24
C ASN A 90 21.57 5.93 -9.43
N LEU A 91 20.61 6.46 -8.66
CA LEU A 91 20.75 7.68 -7.88
C LEU A 91 19.88 7.51 -6.62
N HIS A 92 20.31 8.03 -5.48
CA HIS A 92 19.47 8.02 -4.29
C HIS A 92 18.31 9.01 -4.44
N ILE A 93 17.09 8.53 -4.14
CA ILE A 93 15.90 9.37 -4.04
C ILE A 93 15.66 9.66 -2.55
N PRO A 94 15.50 10.92 -2.13
CA PRO A 94 15.17 11.26 -0.74
C PRO A 94 13.91 10.56 -0.27
N LEU A 95 13.92 10.09 0.97
CA LEU A 95 12.80 9.42 1.60
C LEU A 95 12.31 10.22 2.80
N GLU A 96 11.00 10.31 2.92
CA GLU A 96 10.30 10.81 4.08
C GLU A 96 10.05 9.68 5.10
N PRO A 97 9.74 10.00 6.38
CA PRO A 97 9.48 8.99 7.42
C PRO A 97 8.33 8.03 7.10
N TRP A 98 7.36 8.45 6.29
CA TRP A 98 6.21 7.66 5.88
C TRP A 98 6.42 6.90 4.56
N ASP A 99 7.59 7.03 3.92
CA ASP A 99 7.87 6.31 2.68
C ASP A 99 8.28 4.86 2.94
N PHE A 100 7.91 3.98 2.00
CA PHE A 100 8.39 2.61 1.93
C PHE A 100 9.25 2.37 0.69
N THR A 101 10.18 1.42 0.76
CA THR A 101 11.03 1.05 -0.39
C THR A 101 10.46 -0.12 -1.22
N ILE A 102 10.72 -0.14 -2.52
CA ILE A 102 10.38 -1.24 -3.42
C ILE A 102 11.35 -2.41 -3.23
N ASP A 103 10.83 -3.63 -3.08
CA ASP A 103 11.66 -4.84 -3.01
C ASP A 103 12.07 -5.35 -4.40
N TYR A 104 11.14 -5.33 -5.35
CA TYR A 104 11.33 -5.81 -6.72
C TYR A 104 10.83 -4.81 -7.75
N ILE A 105 11.66 -4.50 -8.73
CA ILE A 105 11.38 -3.60 -9.85
C ILE A 105 11.31 -4.43 -11.12
N PHE A 106 10.16 -4.41 -11.78
CA PHE A 106 9.96 -5.10 -13.05
C PHE A 106 9.88 -4.09 -14.18
N THR A 107 10.77 -4.23 -15.15
CA THR A 107 10.74 -3.50 -16.41
C THR A 107 10.42 -4.47 -17.56
N PRO A 108 10.10 -3.96 -18.76
CA PRO A 108 9.96 -4.81 -19.94
C PRO A 108 11.18 -5.69 -20.23
N THR A 109 12.38 -5.30 -19.79
CA THR A 109 13.63 -6.01 -20.12
C THR A 109 14.26 -6.75 -18.94
N LYS A 110 13.95 -6.38 -17.69
CA LYS A 110 14.67 -6.85 -16.50
C LYS A 110 13.77 -7.00 -15.28
N SER A 111 14.20 -7.88 -14.38
CA SER A 111 13.70 -8.00 -13.02
C SER A 111 14.84 -7.65 -12.06
N ILE A 112 14.68 -6.60 -11.27
CA ILE A 112 15.72 -6.08 -10.38
C ILE A 112 15.24 -6.24 -8.94
N LYS A 113 16.06 -6.85 -8.09
CA LYS A 113 15.87 -6.85 -6.64
C LYS A 113 16.61 -5.65 -6.05
N ARG A 114 16.02 -4.94 -5.09
CA ARG A 114 16.68 -3.78 -4.48
C ARG A 114 18.03 -4.14 -3.86
N GLU A 115 18.97 -3.20 -3.93
CA GLU A 115 20.28 -3.30 -3.28
C GLU A 115 20.34 -2.53 -1.95
N GLY A 116 19.46 -1.54 -1.76
CA GLY A 116 19.44 -0.68 -0.58
C GLY A 116 18.64 -1.24 0.60
N GLU A 117 18.53 -0.46 1.67
CA GLU A 117 17.84 -0.85 2.90
C GLU A 117 16.32 -0.95 2.73
N LYS A 118 15.73 -1.90 3.46
CA LYS A 118 14.27 -2.04 3.55
C LYS A 118 13.73 -0.95 4.49
N LYS A 119 12.78 -0.14 4.04
CA LYS A 119 12.04 0.78 4.91
C LYS A 119 10.56 0.51 4.83
N ARG A 120 9.93 0.29 5.98
CA ARG A 120 8.49 -0.01 6.12
C ARG A 120 7.98 0.82 7.30
N PRO A 121 7.16 1.85 7.08
CA PRO A 121 6.51 2.56 8.17
C PRO A 121 5.64 1.59 8.97
N PRO A 122 5.75 1.56 10.32
CA PRO A 122 5.07 0.58 11.13
C PRO A 122 3.56 0.83 11.21
N GLU A 123 3.15 2.09 11.17
CA GLU A 123 1.79 2.56 11.41
C GLU A 123 1.44 3.79 10.55
N LEU A 124 0.20 4.30 10.71
CA LEU A 124 -0.21 5.55 10.11
C LEU A 124 0.28 6.72 10.96
N LEU A 125 1.18 7.53 10.39
CA LEU A 125 1.74 8.70 11.06
C LEU A 125 0.78 9.89 10.99
N TRP A 126 -0.20 9.92 11.89
CA TRP A 126 -1.27 10.91 11.94
C TRP A 126 -0.78 12.37 11.94
N GLN A 127 0.36 12.65 12.56
CA GLN A 127 0.96 13.98 12.62
C GLN A 127 1.43 14.52 11.26
N HIS A 128 1.55 13.65 10.25
CA HIS A 128 1.96 14.01 8.89
C HIS A 128 0.79 13.98 7.89
N LEU A 129 -0.45 13.83 8.37
CA LEU A 129 -1.64 13.85 7.52
C LEU A 129 -2.26 15.24 7.43
N ASP A 130 -2.45 15.70 6.20
CA ASP A 130 -3.18 16.93 5.92
C ASP A 130 -4.63 16.81 6.40
N ARG A 131 -5.13 17.87 7.05
CA ARG A 131 -6.52 17.93 7.52
C ARG A 131 -7.53 17.71 6.40
N GLU A 132 -7.22 18.22 5.20
CA GLU A 132 -8.06 18.03 4.01
C GLU A 132 -8.20 16.53 3.64
N LYS A 133 -7.12 15.75 3.73
CA LYS A 133 -7.18 14.29 3.49
C LYS A 133 -8.02 13.58 4.54
N ILE A 134 -7.87 13.96 5.81
CA ILE A 134 -8.68 13.40 6.90
C ILE A 134 -10.16 13.68 6.64
N GLU A 135 -10.53 14.93 6.35
CA GLU A 135 -11.92 15.32 6.11
C GLU A 135 -12.50 14.70 4.83
N GLY A 136 -11.69 14.64 3.76
CA GLY A 136 -12.07 14.13 2.45
C GLY A 136 -12.19 12.61 2.35
N ILE A 137 -11.55 11.85 3.25
CA ILE A 137 -11.55 10.38 3.24
C ILE A 137 -12.37 9.86 4.43
N PRO A 138 -13.61 9.36 4.22
CA PRO A 138 -14.50 8.91 5.30
C PRO A 138 -13.86 7.90 6.27
N LEU A 139 -13.04 6.97 5.74
CA LEU A 139 -12.35 5.97 6.56
C LEU A 139 -11.38 6.60 7.56
N LEU A 140 -10.66 7.66 7.17
CA LEU A 140 -9.73 8.34 8.08
C LEU A 140 -10.47 9.05 9.21
N ARG A 141 -11.63 9.67 8.93
CA ARG A 141 -12.48 10.26 9.98
C ARG A 141 -12.95 9.22 10.98
N GLU A 142 -13.39 8.07 10.49
CA GLU A 142 -13.82 6.96 11.33
C GLU A 142 -12.67 6.45 12.21
N MET A 143 -11.50 6.18 11.61
CA MET A 143 -10.31 5.74 12.33
C MET A 143 -9.87 6.76 13.41
N LEU A 144 -9.91 8.06 13.09
CA LEU A 144 -9.56 9.11 14.05
C LEU A 144 -10.54 9.16 15.23
N SER A 145 -11.85 9.04 14.96
CA SER A 145 -12.88 9.01 16.01
C SER A 145 -12.72 7.83 16.98
N ARG A 146 -12.33 6.66 16.47
CA ARG A 146 -12.06 5.46 17.29
C ARG A 146 -10.83 5.68 18.18
N LYS A 147 -9.74 6.24 17.64
CA LYS A 147 -8.54 6.58 18.43
C LYS A 147 -8.83 7.56 19.57
N SER A 148 -9.68 8.57 19.34
CA SER A 148 -10.07 9.53 20.40
C SER A 148 -10.94 8.91 21.50
N SER A 149 -11.60 7.78 21.23
CA SER A 149 -12.52 7.11 22.15
C SER A 149 -11.84 6.08 23.07
N GLY A 150 -10.54 5.83 22.90
CA GLY A 150 -9.75 4.96 23.77
C GLY A 150 -9.85 3.45 23.51
N ASP A 151 -10.62 3.02 22.50
CA ASP A 151 -10.66 1.62 22.08
C ASP A 151 -9.36 1.26 21.34
N LYS A 152 -8.49 0.50 22.01
CA LYS A 152 -7.37 -0.24 21.42
C LYS A 152 -7.71 -1.73 21.38
#